data_AF-A0AAI8EBA5-F1
#
_entry.id   AF-A0AAI8EBA5-F1
#
_cell.length_a   1.000
_cell.length_b   1.000
_cell.length_c   1.000
_cell.angle_alpha   90.00
_cell.angle_beta   90.00
_cell.angle_gamma   90.00
#
_symmetry.space_group_name_H-M   'P 1'
#
loop_
_entity.id
_entity.type
_entity.pdbx_description
1 polymer ?
#
loop_
_entity_poly.entity_id
_entity_poly.type
_entity_poly.pdbx_seq_one_letter_code
_entity_poly.pdbx_strand_id
1 'polypeptide(L)'
;MSLISADNIVKIYQSHSLVGASARKTVLHDISISIGQGETVALLGRSGCGKSTLARLLVGLERPTSGEVRFRGVPLTKLDRSGMKAFRREVQLIFQDSPGAVNARSSVRAIIGEPLRHLTSLDETRREERIQELLRLVELPPEIADRLPAQVSGGQLQRICIARALAVNPKLIILDEAVSNLDIHLQASALALLTKLQQEGGIAYLFVTHDLRLVQKFAARCLVMDEGQIVEEIKTADLDSMRHPASRLLREAVLPPLPVRAVETN
;
A
#
# COMPACT_ATOMS: atom_id res chain seq x y z
N MET A 1 20.56 1.19 -3.65
CA MET A 1 20.40 1.44 -2.19
C MET A 1 18.93 1.25 -1.83
N SER A 2 18.64 0.63 -0.68
CA SER A 2 17.26 0.43 -0.21
C SER A 2 16.68 1.74 0.32
N LEU A 3 15.43 2.04 -0.07
CA LEU A 3 14.65 3.16 0.45
C LEU A 3 14.09 2.84 1.83
N ILE A 4 13.50 1.65 1.95
CA ILE A 4 13.05 1.09 3.23
C ILE A 4 13.48 -0.38 3.33
N SER A 5 13.91 -0.78 4.52
CA SER A 5 14.14 -2.18 4.86
C SER A 5 13.55 -2.53 6.22
N ALA A 6 13.22 -3.79 6.39
CA ALA A 6 12.84 -4.40 7.64
C ALA A 6 13.75 -5.61 7.83
N ASP A 7 14.41 -5.69 8.99
CA ASP A 7 15.37 -6.74 9.31
C ASP A 7 14.88 -7.51 10.53
N ASN A 8 14.73 -8.82 10.40
CA ASN A 8 14.36 -9.76 11.47
C ASN A 8 13.11 -9.38 12.28
N ILE A 9 12.07 -8.91 11.57
CA ILE A 9 10.86 -8.40 12.19
C ILE A 9 10.04 -9.54 12.80
N VAL A 10 9.79 -9.43 14.11
CA VAL A 10 8.81 -10.25 14.84
C VAL A 10 7.74 -9.34 15.40
N LYS A 11 6.49 -9.78 15.32
CA LYS A 11 5.36 -9.07 15.94
C LYS A 11 4.49 -10.04 16.72
N ILE A 12 4.29 -9.73 18.00
CA ILE A 12 3.42 -10.47 18.91
C ILE A 12 2.32 -9.52 19.38
N TYR A 13 1.06 -9.94 19.25
CA TYR A 13 -0.08 -9.28 19.89
C TYR A 13 -0.45 -10.02 21.17
N GLN A 14 -0.83 -9.24 22.18
CA GLN A 14 -1.32 -9.75 23.46
C GLN A 14 -2.81 -9.43 23.54
N SER A 15 -3.66 -10.44 23.76
CA SER A 15 -5.03 -10.20 24.17
C SER A 15 -5.11 -10.24 25.68
N HIS A 16 -5.70 -9.19 26.26
CA HIS A 16 -6.02 -9.17 27.67
C HIS A 16 -7.47 -9.63 27.84
N SER A 17 -7.67 -10.72 28.58
CA SER A 17 -9.00 -11.16 29.00
C SER A 17 -9.23 -10.72 30.43
N LEU A 18 -10.44 -10.22 30.72
CA LEU A 18 -10.86 -9.86 32.09
C LEU A 18 -11.22 -11.09 32.93
N VAL A 19 -11.48 -12.25 32.30
CA VAL A 19 -11.97 -13.48 32.97
C VAL A 19 -11.23 -14.72 32.45
N GLY A 20 -9.95 -14.61 32.08
CA GLY A 20 -9.18 -15.75 31.58
C GLY A 20 -7.71 -15.46 31.32
N ALA A 21 -6.98 -16.49 30.85
CA ALA A 21 -5.56 -16.35 30.52
C ALA A 21 -5.35 -15.38 29.35
N SER A 22 -4.40 -14.44 29.51
CA SER A 22 -3.95 -13.58 28.41
C SER A 22 -3.28 -14.43 27.33
N ALA A 23 -3.70 -14.31 26.08
CA ALA A 23 -3.11 -15.07 24.98
C ALA A 23 -2.08 -14.22 24.23
N ARG A 24 -0.93 -14.82 23.94
CA ARG A 24 0.08 -14.25 23.04
C ARG A 24 -0.05 -14.91 21.68
N LYS A 25 -0.26 -14.11 20.64
CA LYS A 25 -0.27 -14.57 19.26
C LYS A 25 0.84 -13.88 18.48
N THR A 26 1.83 -14.65 18.07
CA THR A 26 2.82 -14.17 17.09
C THR A 26 2.14 -14.09 15.73
N VAL A 27 2.28 -12.95 15.08
CA VAL A 27 1.67 -12.66 13.77
C VAL A 27 2.73 -12.56 12.68
N LEU A 28 3.94 -12.11 13.03
CA LEU A 28 5.09 -12.08 12.12
C LEU A 28 6.27 -12.81 12.74
N HIS A 29 6.94 -13.61 11.94
CA HIS A 29 8.05 -14.48 12.32
C HIS A 29 9.26 -14.17 11.43
N ASP A 30 10.25 -13.48 12.00
CA ASP A 30 11.56 -13.21 11.39
C ASP A 30 11.48 -12.69 9.93
N ILE A 31 10.65 -11.67 9.72
CA ILE A 31 10.45 -11.09 8.40
C ILE A 31 11.62 -10.17 8.06
N SER A 32 12.29 -10.45 6.93
CA SER A 32 13.26 -9.55 6.32
C SER A 32 12.84 -9.17 4.90
N ILE A 33 12.79 -7.87 4.63
CA ILE A 33 12.36 -7.31 3.33
C ILE A 33 13.12 -6.01 3.07
N SER A 34 13.44 -5.74 1.80
CA SER A 34 13.91 -4.43 1.36
C SER A 34 13.14 -3.97 0.14
N ILE A 35 12.97 -2.66 -0.02
CA ILE A 35 12.37 -2.03 -1.20
C ILE A 35 13.31 -0.91 -1.66
N GLY A 36 13.69 -0.95 -2.94
CA GLY A 36 14.51 0.06 -3.60
C GLY A 36 13.71 1.30 -4.02
N GLN A 37 14.41 2.34 -4.47
CA GLN A 37 13.78 3.51 -5.08
C GLN A 37 13.23 3.16 -6.47
N GLY A 38 12.04 3.68 -6.80
CA GLY A 38 11.38 3.40 -8.09
C GLY A 38 10.99 1.95 -8.32
N GLU A 39 11.20 1.06 -7.34
CA GLU A 39 10.89 -0.37 -7.44
C GLU A 39 9.43 -0.62 -7.05
N THR A 40 8.72 -1.46 -7.82
CA THR A 40 7.46 -2.04 -7.36
C THR A 40 7.69 -3.47 -6.87
N VAL A 41 7.39 -3.72 -5.61
CA VAL A 41 7.44 -5.05 -4.98
C VAL A 41 6.03 -5.46 -4.61
N ALA A 42 5.60 -6.65 -5.03
CA ALA A 42 4.33 -7.22 -4.59
C ALA A 42 4.49 -8.04 -3.32
N LEU A 43 3.53 -7.96 -2.40
CA LEU A 43 3.41 -8.85 -1.25
C LEU A 43 2.12 -9.67 -1.40
N LEU A 44 2.30 -10.95 -1.71
CA LEU A 44 1.24 -11.93 -1.89
C LEU A 44 1.00 -12.73 -0.63
N GLY A 45 -0.22 -13.21 -0.45
CA GLY A 45 -0.56 -14.11 0.65
C GLY A 45 -2.05 -14.16 0.92
N ARG A 46 -2.50 -15.23 1.57
CA ARG A 46 -3.91 -15.39 1.95
C ARG A 46 -4.35 -14.30 2.93
N SER A 47 -5.66 -14.11 3.05
CA SER A 47 -6.20 -13.23 4.10
C SER A 47 -5.75 -13.73 5.48
N GLY A 48 -5.34 -12.80 6.35
CA GLY A 48 -4.91 -13.12 7.71
C GLY A 48 -3.47 -13.62 7.91
N CYS A 49 -2.64 -13.74 6.86
CA CYS A 49 -1.25 -14.19 7.00
C CYS A 49 -0.26 -13.12 7.53
N GLY A 50 -0.72 -11.90 7.81
CA GLY A 50 0.10 -10.84 8.41
C GLY A 50 0.52 -9.68 7.48
N LYS A 51 0.07 -9.66 6.22
CA LYS A 51 0.43 -8.62 5.23
C LYS A 51 0.16 -7.19 5.71
N SER A 52 -1.06 -6.90 6.16
CA SER A 52 -1.44 -5.58 6.68
C SER A 52 -0.68 -5.20 7.96
N THR A 53 -0.32 -6.18 8.79
CA THR A 53 0.54 -5.97 9.96
C THR A 53 1.93 -5.52 9.52
N LEU A 54 2.52 -6.19 8.54
CA LEU A 54 3.82 -5.80 7.97
C LEU A 54 3.74 -4.41 7.33
N ALA A 55 2.69 -4.11 6.57
CA ALA A 55 2.46 -2.79 6.00
C ALA A 55 2.46 -1.70 7.07
N ARG A 56 1.70 -1.86 8.16
CA ARG A 56 1.63 -0.90 9.28
C ARG A 56 2.99 -0.71 9.99
N LEU A 57 3.80 -1.76 10.10
CA LEU A 57 5.16 -1.65 10.64
C LEU A 57 6.08 -0.85 9.71
N LEU A 58 6.00 -1.09 8.40
CA LEU A 58 6.81 -0.38 7.41
C LEU A 58 6.48 1.12 7.33
N VAL A 59 5.23 1.53 7.51
CA VAL A 59 4.85 2.96 7.62
C VAL A 59 5.04 3.53 9.04
N GLY A 60 5.47 2.72 10.00
CA GLY A 60 5.70 3.17 11.38
C GLY A 60 4.43 3.52 12.17
N LEU A 61 3.27 3.00 11.74
CA LEU A 61 2.02 3.06 12.50
C LEU A 61 2.05 2.10 13.69
N GLU A 62 2.81 1.02 13.57
CA GLU A 62 3.09 0.09 14.65
C GLU A 62 4.60 -0.06 14.87
N ARG A 63 4.97 -0.59 16.04
CA ARG A 63 6.34 -0.99 16.34
C ARG A 63 6.47 -2.52 16.36
N PRO A 64 7.57 -3.08 15.83
CA PRO A 64 7.83 -4.50 15.92
C PRO A 64 8.14 -4.87 17.38
N THR A 65 7.91 -6.14 17.73
CA THR A 65 8.29 -6.68 19.04
C THR A 65 9.80 -6.90 19.10
N SER A 66 10.41 -7.37 18.00
CA SER A 66 11.86 -7.40 17.78
C SER A 66 12.18 -7.18 16.31
N GLY A 67 13.46 -6.91 16.01
CA GLY A 67 13.89 -6.47 14.68
C GLY A 67 13.79 -4.95 14.51
N GLU A 68 14.14 -4.48 13.33
CA GLU A 68 14.25 -3.04 13.07
C GLU A 68 13.76 -2.68 11.67
N VAL A 69 13.02 -1.58 11.57
CA VAL A 69 12.67 -0.96 10.28
C VAL A 69 13.63 0.21 10.06
N ARG A 70 14.22 0.30 8.88
CA ARG A 70 15.17 1.34 8.48
C ARG A 70 14.63 2.12 7.30
N PHE A 71 14.76 3.44 7.37
CA PHE A 71 14.52 4.36 6.27
C PHE A 71 15.86 4.93 5.80
N ARG A 72 16.23 4.65 4.54
CA ARG A 72 17.54 5.01 3.96
C ARG A 72 18.72 4.60 4.85
N GLY A 73 18.64 3.38 5.41
CA GLY A 73 19.65 2.81 6.31
C GLY A 73 19.56 3.26 7.78
N VAL A 74 18.78 4.29 8.09
CA VAL A 74 18.61 4.80 9.46
C VAL A 74 17.42 4.13 10.13
N PRO A 75 17.59 3.52 11.31
CA PRO A 75 16.46 2.98 12.07
C PRO A 75 15.37 4.00 12.40
N LEU A 76 14.10 3.60 12.26
CA LEU A 76 12.97 4.46 12.61
C LEU A 76 12.96 4.85 14.09
N THR A 77 13.50 3.99 14.96
CA THR A 77 13.65 4.24 16.41
C THR A 77 14.68 5.31 16.74
N LYS A 78 15.61 5.59 15.83
CA LYS A 78 16.68 6.59 15.98
C LYS A 78 16.36 7.91 15.28
N LEU A 79 15.23 8.01 14.58
CA LEU A 79 14.80 9.26 13.97
C LEU A 79 14.31 10.23 15.04
N ASP A 80 14.78 11.46 14.96
CA ASP A 80 14.26 12.58 15.74
C ASP A 80 12.89 13.04 15.19
N ARG A 81 12.33 14.11 15.75
CA ARG A 81 11.04 14.65 15.32
C ARG A 81 11.06 15.08 13.85
N SER A 82 12.15 15.69 13.39
CA SER A 82 12.28 16.14 12.01
C SER A 82 12.41 14.97 11.04
N GLY A 83 13.27 14.00 11.36
CA GLY A 83 13.45 12.77 10.61
C GLY A 83 12.17 11.95 10.50
N MET A 84 11.41 11.83 11.60
CA MET A 84 10.11 11.15 11.60
C MET A 84 9.08 11.89 10.74
N LYS A 85 9.06 13.24 10.76
CA LYS A 85 8.21 14.03 9.86
C LYS A 85 8.57 13.81 8.39
N ALA A 86 9.87 13.79 8.06
CA ALA A 86 10.34 13.52 6.70
C ALA A 86 9.99 12.10 6.24
N PHE A 87 10.19 11.10 7.10
CA PHE A 87 9.79 9.71 6.85
C PHE A 87 8.30 9.61 6.56
N ARG A 88 7.44 10.17 7.43
CA ARG A 88 5.99 10.17 7.22
C ARG A 88 5.57 10.92 5.97
N ARG A 89 6.32 11.94 5.54
CA ARG A 89 6.06 12.65 4.28
C ARG A 89 6.36 11.77 3.06
N GLU A 90 7.40 10.95 3.15
CA GLU A 90 7.91 10.18 2.02
C GLU A 90 7.35 8.76 1.93
N VAL A 91 6.88 8.18 3.03
CA VAL A 91 6.29 6.85 3.09
C VAL A 91 4.82 6.97 3.44
N GLN A 92 3.95 6.59 2.50
CA GLN A 92 2.49 6.72 2.62
C GLN A 92 1.83 5.35 2.53
N LEU A 93 0.66 5.22 3.15
CA LEU A 93 -0.15 3.99 3.14
C LEU A 93 -1.55 4.30 2.63
N ILE A 94 -2.03 3.48 1.70
CA ILE A 94 -3.41 3.46 1.24
C ILE A 94 -4.03 2.16 1.75
N PHE A 95 -5.03 2.27 2.61
CA PHE A 95 -5.71 1.14 3.23
C PHE A 95 -6.72 0.47 2.28
N GLN A 96 -7.05 -0.77 2.60
CA GLN A 96 -8.08 -1.56 1.93
C GLN A 96 -9.48 -0.92 2.08
N ASP A 97 -9.82 -0.51 3.30
CA ASP A 97 -11.12 0.09 3.65
C ASP A 97 -11.03 1.61 3.61
N SER A 98 -11.40 2.21 2.47
CA SER A 98 -11.44 3.66 2.29
C SER A 98 -12.34 4.38 3.31
N PRO A 99 -13.60 3.94 3.54
CA PRO A 99 -14.44 4.50 4.60
C PRO A 99 -13.78 4.51 5.99
N GLY A 100 -13.17 3.40 6.41
CA GLY A 100 -12.47 3.31 7.69
C GLY A 100 -11.18 4.13 7.76
N ALA A 101 -10.61 4.49 6.61
CA ALA A 101 -9.37 5.25 6.51
C ALA A 101 -9.56 6.78 6.50
N VAL A 102 -10.79 7.28 6.51
CA VAL A 102 -11.10 8.72 6.49
C VAL A 102 -12.00 9.12 7.66
N ASN A 103 -11.93 10.39 8.07
CA ASN A 103 -12.89 10.94 9.00
C ASN A 103 -14.18 11.29 8.25
N ALA A 104 -15.28 10.57 8.53
CA ALA A 104 -16.58 10.74 7.89
C ALA A 104 -17.18 12.17 8.03
N ARG A 105 -16.70 12.97 8.98
CA ARG A 105 -17.13 14.36 9.21
C ARG A 105 -16.25 15.40 8.52
N SER A 106 -15.15 14.99 7.91
CA SER A 106 -14.25 15.89 7.17
C SER A 106 -14.66 15.96 5.71
N SER A 107 -14.63 17.15 5.11
CA SER A 107 -14.81 17.29 3.66
C SER A 107 -13.65 16.65 2.91
N VAL A 108 -13.86 16.37 1.61
CA VAL A 108 -12.80 15.86 0.73
C VAL A 108 -11.58 16.79 0.74
N ARG A 109 -11.80 18.11 0.71
CA ARG A 109 -10.77 19.14 0.83
C ARG A 109 -9.95 18.97 2.10
N ALA A 110 -10.61 18.79 3.25
CA ALA A 110 -9.93 18.57 4.52
C ALA A 110 -9.15 17.25 4.55
N ILE A 111 -9.70 16.18 3.97
CA ILE A 111 -9.05 14.86 3.88
C ILE A 111 -7.76 14.92 3.06
N ILE A 112 -7.78 15.56 1.89
CA ILE A 112 -6.60 15.71 1.03
C ILE A 112 -5.61 16.72 1.63
N GLY A 113 -6.12 17.78 2.26
CA GLY A 113 -5.33 18.86 2.85
C GLY A 113 -4.64 18.52 4.18
N GLU A 114 -5.10 17.50 4.91
CA GLU A 114 -4.55 17.12 6.21
C GLU A 114 -3.03 16.82 6.13
N PRO A 115 -2.54 15.93 5.25
CA PRO A 115 -1.10 15.69 5.12
C PRO A 115 -0.31 16.96 4.77
N LEU A 116 -0.86 17.83 3.92
CA LEU A 116 -0.21 19.10 3.57
C LEU A 116 -0.01 19.98 4.79
N ARG A 117 -1.04 20.08 5.64
CA ARG A 117 -1.00 20.87 6.88
C ARG A 117 0.05 20.37 7.87
N HIS A 118 0.19 19.05 8.02
CA HIS A 118 1.03 18.46 9.06
C HIS A 118 2.45 18.16 8.60
N LEU A 119 2.64 17.85 7.32
CA LEU A 119 3.91 17.32 6.79
C LEU A 119 4.65 18.30 5.88
N THR A 120 4.03 19.41 5.48
CA THR A 120 4.66 20.44 4.64
C THR A 120 4.72 21.80 5.35
N SER A 121 5.27 22.79 4.64
CA SER A 121 5.30 24.20 5.07
C SER A 121 4.51 25.10 4.10
N LEU A 122 3.62 24.52 3.29
CA LEU A 122 2.79 25.28 2.35
C LEU A 122 1.84 26.21 3.11
N ASP A 123 1.62 27.41 2.60
CA ASP A 123 0.55 28.31 3.03
C ASP A 123 -0.83 27.82 2.56
N GLU A 124 -1.89 28.49 2.97
CA GLU A 124 -3.27 28.10 2.64
C GLU A 124 -3.56 28.14 1.14
N THR A 125 -3.10 29.18 0.44
CA THR A 125 -3.30 29.34 -1.00
C THR A 125 -2.65 28.21 -1.79
N ARG A 126 -1.39 27.89 -1.50
CA ARG A 126 -0.66 26.80 -2.17
C ARG A 126 -1.22 25.43 -1.81
N ARG A 127 -1.77 25.25 -0.61
CA ARG A 127 -2.47 24.01 -0.24
C ARG A 127 -3.72 23.83 -1.09
N GLU A 128 -4.51 24.88 -1.27
CA GLU A 128 -5.71 24.82 -2.10
C GLU A 128 -5.37 24.50 -3.55
N GLU A 129 -4.39 25.19 -4.14
CA GLU A 129 -3.89 24.91 -5.49
C GLU A 129 -3.48 23.44 -5.65
N ARG A 130 -2.75 22.91 -4.66
CA ARG A 130 -2.32 21.52 -4.65
C ARG A 130 -3.49 20.55 -4.52
N ILE A 131 -4.50 20.84 -3.71
CA ILE A 131 -5.72 20.02 -3.60
C ILE A 131 -6.43 19.95 -4.95
N GLN A 132 -6.58 21.08 -5.64
CA GLN A 132 -7.22 21.14 -6.96
C GLN A 132 -6.43 20.38 -8.03
N GLU A 133 -5.10 20.47 -8.01
CA GLU A 133 -4.22 19.67 -8.86
C GLU A 133 -4.42 18.17 -8.63
N LEU A 134 -4.45 17.74 -7.35
CA LEU A 134 -4.62 16.34 -7.00
C LEU A 134 -5.98 15.80 -7.42
N LEU A 135 -7.06 16.57 -7.26
CA LEU A 135 -8.40 16.18 -7.72
C LEU A 135 -8.40 15.94 -9.23
N ARG A 136 -7.79 16.82 -10.02
CA ARG A 136 -7.63 16.62 -11.48
C ARG A 136 -6.78 15.38 -11.80
N LEU A 137 -5.68 15.20 -11.07
CA LEU A 137 -4.77 14.06 -11.26
C LEU A 137 -5.48 12.72 -11.04
N VAL A 138 -6.40 12.64 -10.08
CA VAL A 138 -7.21 11.44 -9.83
C VAL A 138 -8.55 11.43 -10.58
N GLU A 139 -8.68 12.28 -11.61
CA GLU A 139 -9.86 12.39 -12.47
C GLU A 139 -11.16 12.62 -11.68
N LEU A 140 -11.12 13.51 -10.69
CA LEU A 140 -12.26 13.94 -9.92
C LEU A 140 -12.61 15.41 -10.22
N PRO A 141 -13.91 15.72 -10.31
CA PRO A 141 -14.35 17.08 -10.58
C PRO A 141 -14.10 17.98 -9.34
N PRO A 142 -13.63 19.23 -9.51
CA PRO A 142 -13.30 20.15 -8.41
C PRO A 142 -14.41 20.32 -7.36
N GLU A 143 -15.67 20.26 -7.78
CA GLU A 143 -16.86 20.46 -6.96
C GLU A 143 -17.03 19.36 -5.90
N ILE A 144 -16.30 18.26 -6.01
CA ILE A 144 -16.29 17.20 -4.99
C ILE A 144 -15.55 17.63 -3.71
N ALA A 145 -14.70 18.66 -3.79
CA ALA A 145 -13.85 19.11 -2.68
C ALA A 145 -14.65 19.42 -1.41
N ASP A 146 -15.86 19.97 -1.55
CA ASP A 146 -16.69 20.39 -0.42
C ASP A 146 -17.68 19.31 0.04
N ARG A 147 -17.69 18.14 -0.62
CA ARG A 147 -18.53 17.01 -0.23
C ARG A 147 -17.93 16.26 0.97
N LEU A 148 -18.80 15.56 1.68
CA LEU A 148 -18.44 14.59 2.72
C LEU A 148 -18.30 13.18 2.14
N PRO A 149 -17.57 12.25 2.80
CA PRO A 149 -17.43 10.86 2.36
C PRO A 149 -18.75 10.14 2.08
N ALA A 150 -19.82 10.45 2.83
CA ALA A 150 -21.14 9.87 2.60
C ALA A 150 -21.83 10.34 1.30
N GLN A 151 -21.32 11.39 0.66
CA GLN A 151 -21.91 12.02 -0.54
C GLN A 151 -21.14 11.67 -1.83
N VAL A 152 -20.18 10.75 -1.75
CA VAL A 152 -19.34 10.31 -2.87
C VAL A 152 -19.42 8.78 -3.00
N SER A 153 -19.19 8.26 -4.20
CA SER A 153 -19.15 6.81 -4.40
C SER A 153 -17.91 6.18 -3.77
N GLY A 154 -17.93 4.87 -3.51
CA GLY A 154 -16.76 4.16 -2.98
C GLY A 154 -15.51 4.29 -3.88
N GLY A 155 -15.69 4.26 -5.21
CA GLY A 155 -14.60 4.49 -6.17
C GLY A 155 -14.05 5.92 -6.14
N GLN A 156 -14.92 6.93 -5.97
CA GLN A 156 -14.48 8.30 -5.75
C GLN A 156 -13.71 8.43 -4.43
N LEU A 157 -14.19 7.80 -3.36
CA LEU A 157 -13.51 7.81 -2.07
C LEU A 157 -12.13 7.15 -2.13
N GLN A 158 -11.98 6.07 -2.91
CA GLN A 158 -10.68 5.45 -3.17
C GLN A 158 -9.71 6.41 -3.87
N ARG A 159 -10.18 7.12 -4.91
CA ARG A 159 -9.41 8.14 -5.61
C ARG A 159 -9.01 9.30 -4.68
N ILE A 160 -9.89 9.69 -3.76
CA ILE A 160 -9.60 10.68 -2.72
C ILE A 160 -8.49 10.17 -1.78
N CYS A 161 -8.52 8.90 -1.37
CA CYS A 161 -7.46 8.29 -0.57
C CYS A 161 -6.11 8.26 -1.31
N ILE A 162 -6.11 7.99 -2.62
CA ILE A 162 -4.92 8.07 -3.48
C ILE A 162 -4.41 9.52 -3.54
N ALA A 163 -5.28 10.49 -3.81
CA ALA A 163 -4.94 11.91 -3.84
C ALA A 163 -4.32 12.38 -2.51
N ARG A 164 -4.90 11.97 -1.36
CA ARG A 164 -4.37 12.25 -0.03
C ARG A 164 -2.94 11.74 0.14
N ALA A 165 -2.66 10.49 -0.25
CA ALA A 165 -1.32 9.93 -0.18
C ALA A 165 -0.32 10.68 -1.08
N LEU A 166 -0.75 11.09 -2.28
CA LEU A 166 0.06 11.83 -3.23
C LEU A 166 0.28 13.30 -2.86
N ALA A 167 -0.49 13.83 -1.91
CA ALA A 167 -0.46 15.25 -1.57
C ALA A 167 0.94 15.73 -1.17
N VAL A 168 1.69 14.87 -0.50
CA VAL A 168 3.00 15.18 0.09
C VAL A 168 4.21 14.77 -0.77
N ASN A 169 3.98 14.39 -2.03
CA ASN A 169 5.02 13.92 -2.96
C ASN A 169 5.85 12.76 -2.38
N PRO A 170 5.21 11.60 -2.09
CA PRO A 170 5.90 10.48 -1.46
C PRO A 170 6.96 9.86 -2.37
N LYS A 171 7.89 9.13 -1.74
CA LYS A 171 8.88 8.27 -2.42
C LYS A 171 8.51 6.80 -2.38
N LEU A 172 7.65 6.39 -1.44
CA LEU A 172 7.09 5.06 -1.33
C LEU A 172 5.60 5.16 -1.00
N ILE A 173 4.79 4.42 -1.73
CA ILE A 173 3.38 4.18 -1.38
C ILE A 173 3.18 2.68 -1.14
N ILE A 174 2.65 2.34 0.03
CA ILE A 174 2.18 1.00 0.35
C ILE A 174 0.69 0.94 0.02
N LEU A 175 0.29 0.01 -0.84
CA LEU A 175 -1.10 -0.23 -1.21
C LEU A 175 -1.56 -1.52 -0.54
N ASP A 176 -2.34 -1.42 0.53
CA ASP A 176 -2.84 -2.57 1.29
C ASP A 176 -4.18 -3.04 0.73
N GLU A 177 -4.18 -3.94 -0.26
CA GLU A 177 -5.37 -4.43 -0.98
C GLU A 177 -6.27 -3.32 -1.57
N ALA A 178 -5.74 -2.10 -1.69
CA ALA A 178 -6.44 -0.86 -2.04
C ALA A 178 -7.07 -0.85 -3.45
N VAL A 179 -6.64 -1.74 -4.34
CA VAL A 179 -7.17 -1.84 -5.70
C VAL A 179 -7.73 -3.22 -6.04
N SER A 180 -7.73 -4.15 -5.08
CA SER A 180 -8.14 -5.54 -5.33
C SER A 180 -9.65 -5.74 -5.38
N ASN A 181 -10.42 -4.89 -4.70
CA ASN A 181 -11.89 -4.99 -4.62
C ASN A 181 -12.62 -3.96 -5.52
N LEU A 182 -11.92 -3.37 -6.49
CA LEU A 182 -12.50 -2.42 -7.43
C LEU A 182 -13.07 -3.13 -8.65
N ASP A 183 -14.08 -2.51 -9.28
CA ASP A 183 -14.51 -2.88 -10.63
C ASP A 183 -13.32 -2.85 -11.62
N ILE A 184 -13.36 -3.71 -12.64
CA ILE A 184 -12.24 -3.90 -13.57
C ILE A 184 -11.81 -2.61 -14.27
N HIS A 185 -12.76 -1.72 -14.59
CA HIS A 185 -12.46 -0.44 -15.22
C HIS A 185 -11.80 0.53 -14.23
N LEU A 186 -12.28 0.58 -12.99
CA LEU A 186 -11.71 1.40 -11.93
C LEU A 186 -10.31 0.93 -11.53
N GLN A 187 -10.11 -0.38 -11.46
CA GLN A 187 -8.81 -1.00 -11.20
C GLN A 187 -7.80 -0.64 -12.30
N ALA A 188 -8.18 -0.76 -13.57
CA ALA A 188 -7.32 -0.42 -14.70
C ALA A 188 -6.92 1.07 -14.68
N SER A 189 -7.88 1.97 -14.43
CA SER A 189 -7.63 3.41 -14.30
C SER A 189 -6.66 3.72 -13.15
N ALA A 190 -6.85 3.10 -11.97
CA ALA A 190 -5.95 3.28 -10.83
C ALA A 190 -4.52 2.79 -11.13
N LEU A 191 -4.37 1.61 -11.74
CA LEU A 191 -3.05 1.09 -12.13
C LEU A 191 -2.37 1.95 -13.19
N ALA A 192 -3.11 2.50 -14.15
CA ALA A 192 -2.57 3.41 -15.14
C ALA A 192 -2.01 4.69 -14.50
N LEU A 193 -2.75 5.27 -13.55
CA LEU A 193 -2.28 6.41 -12.76
C LEU A 193 -1.01 6.07 -11.97
N LEU A 194 -0.98 4.95 -11.24
CA LEU A 194 0.18 4.56 -10.45
C LEU A 194 1.40 4.29 -11.34
N THR A 195 1.22 3.64 -12.48
CA THR A 195 2.29 3.41 -13.47
C THR A 195 2.86 4.74 -13.98
N LYS A 196 2.01 5.70 -14.34
CA LYS A 196 2.43 7.04 -14.76
C LYS A 196 3.26 7.73 -13.68
N LEU A 197 2.79 7.69 -12.44
CA LEU A 197 3.47 8.33 -11.29
C LEU A 197 4.83 7.69 -10.97
N GLN A 198 4.97 6.38 -11.16
CA GLN A 198 6.26 5.72 -11.05
C GLN A 198 7.22 6.15 -12.16
N GLN A 199 6.76 6.20 -13.41
CA GLN A 199 7.59 6.57 -14.56
C GLN A 199 8.06 8.03 -14.49
N GLU A 200 7.18 8.95 -14.09
CA GLU A 200 7.49 10.38 -14.03
C GLU A 200 8.19 10.79 -12.72
N GLY A 201 7.78 10.20 -11.59
CA GLY A 201 8.19 10.64 -10.25
C GLY A 201 9.18 9.72 -9.52
N GLY A 202 9.45 8.53 -10.07
CA GLY A 202 10.31 7.53 -9.44
C GLY A 202 9.75 6.98 -8.12
N ILE A 203 8.42 7.00 -7.96
CA ILE A 203 7.75 6.48 -6.75
C ILE A 203 7.95 4.96 -6.69
N ALA A 204 8.38 4.46 -5.53
CA ALA A 204 8.39 3.03 -5.23
C ALA A 204 7.02 2.57 -4.70
N TYR A 205 6.70 1.30 -4.90
CA TYR A 205 5.45 0.72 -4.44
C TYR A 205 5.68 -0.59 -3.68
N LEU A 206 5.02 -0.72 -2.53
CA LEU A 206 4.72 -2.04 -1.96
C LEU A 206 3.25 -2.35 -2.24
N PHE A 207 3.02 -3.32 -3.12
CA PHE A 207 1.70 -3.67 -3.59
C PHE A 207 1.23 -4.94 -2.88
N VAL A 208 0.46 -4.78 -1.81
CA VAL A 208 -0.11 -5.91 -1.07
C VAL A 208 -1.38 -6.36 -1.78
N THR A 209 -1.39 -7.61 -2.22
CA THR A 209 -2.53 -8.18 -2.94
C THR A 209 -2.57 -9.70 -2.78
N HIS A 210 -3.64 -10.32 -3.25
CA HIS A 210 -3.71 -11.77 -3.46
C HIS A 210 -3.86 -12.13 -4.94
N ASP A 211 -3.95 -11.14 -5.84
CA ASP A 211 -4.17 -11.36 -7.27
C ASP A 211 -2.85 -11.31 -8.05
N LEU A 212 -2.40 -12.48 -8.53
CA LEU A 212 -1.18 -12.60 -9.33
C LEU A 212 -1.25 -11.88 -10.68
N ARG A 213 -2.45 -11.64 -11.24
CA ARG A 213 -2.61 -10.92 -12.51
C ARG A 213 -2.17 -9.47 -12.36
N LEU A 214 -2.35 -8.88 -11.17
CA LEU A 214 -1.86 -7.54 -10.86
C LEU A 214 -0.34 -7.53 -10.71
N VAL A 215 0.21 -8.56 -10.07
CA VAL A 215 1.66 -8.73 -9.91
C VAL A 215 2.35 -8.80 -11.28
N GLN A 216 1.83 -9.63 -12.19
CA GLN A 216 2.35 -9.78 -13.56
C GLN A 216 2.44 -8.45 -14.33
N LYS A 217 1.50 -7.54 -14.09
CA LYS A 217 1.40 -6.28 -14.83
C LYS A 217 2.17 -5.13 -14.18
N PHE A 218 2.37 -5.17 -12.87
CA PHE A 218 2.71 -3.97 -12.10
C PHE A 218 3.96 -4.11 -11.22
N ALA A 219 4.39 -5.33 -10.88
CA ALA A 219 5.51 -5.55 -9.97
C ALA A 219 6.78 -6.02 -10.70
N ALA A 220 7.94 -5.62 -10.20
CA ALA A 220 9.24 -6.15 -10.66
C ALA A 220 9.54 -7.53 -10.08
N ARG A 221 9.12 -7.74 -8.83
CA ARG A 221 9.21 -9.01 -8.11
C ARG A 221 8.08 -9.13 -7.09
N CYS A 222 7.83 -10.35 -6.64
CA CYS A 222 6.86 -10.66 -5.60
C CYS A 222 7.48 -11.43 -4.45
N LEU A 223 6.95 -11.16 -3.27
CA LEU A 223 7.20 -11.88 -2.03
C LEU A 223 5.92 -12.64 -1.68
N VAL A 224 6.03 -13.93 -1.41
CA VAL A 224 4.90 -14.73 -0.95
C VAL A 224 4.98 -14.87 0.56
N MET A 225 3.89 -14.52 1.23
CA MET A 225 3.74 -14.55 2.68
C MET A 225 2.73 -15.62 3.09
N ASP A 226 3.16 -16.52 3.97
CA ASP A 226 2.31 -17.54 4.57
C ASP A 226 2.61 -17.62 6.07
N GLU A 227 1.54 -17.71 6.87
CA GLU A 227 1.64 -17.82 8.35
C GLU A 227 2.65 -16.87 9.03
N GLY A 228 2.71 -15.62 8.59
CA GLY A 228 3.60 -14.62 9.19
C GLY A 228 5.06 -14.70 8.76
N GLN A 229 5.39 -15.51 7.74
CA GLN A 229 6.74 -15.67 7.16
C GLN A 229 6.75 -15.30 5.68
N ILE A 230 7.86 -14.74 5.17
CA ILE A 230 8.11 -14.68 3.72
C ILE A 230 8.71 -16.03 3.34
N VAL A 231 7.95 -16.80 2.57
CA VAL A 231 8.30 -18.18 2.20
C VAL A 231 8.99 -18.26 0.84
N GLU A 232 8.75 -17.30 -0.06
CA GLU A 232 9.40 -17.22 -1.36
C GLU A 232 9.57 -15.76 -1.81
N GLU A 233 10.65 -15.51 -2.56
CA GLU A 233 10.88 -14.28 -3.32
C GLU A 233 11.15 -14.66 -4.78
N ILE A 234 10.38 -14.08 -5.70
CA ILE A 234 10.35 -14.49 -7.10
C ILE A 234 10.30 -13.24 -7.99
N LYS A 235 11.12 -13.20 -9.03
CA LYS A 235 11.01 -12.14 -10.06
C LYS A 235 9.73 -12.34 -10.85
N THR A 236 9.11 -11.25 -11.29
CA THR A 236 7.84 -11.33 -12.03
C THR A 236 7.96 -12.12 -13.35
N ALA A 237 9.14 -12.15 -13.98
CA ALA A 237 9.40 -12.96 -15.16
C ALA A 237 9.39 -14.49 -14.88
N ASP A 238 9.60 -14.87 -13.62
CA ASP A 238 9.77 -16.26 -13.20
C ASP A 238 8.57 -16.76 -12.38
N LEU A 239 7.39 -16.12 -12.47
CA LEU A 239 6.22 -16.50 -11.67
C LEU A 239 5.77 -17.95 -11.92
N ASP A 240 6.07 -18.56 -13.06
CA ASP A 240 5.76 -19.98 -13.28
C ASP A 240 6.64 -20.93 -12.45
N SER A 241 7.75 -20.40 -11.89
CA SER A 241 8.69 -21.16 -11.06
C SER A 241 8.28 -21.28 -9.59
N MET A 242 7.12 -20.74 -9.16
CA MET A 242 6.66 -20.85 -7.76
C MET A 242 6.62 -22.30 -7.29
N ARG A 243 7.33 -22.63 -6.19
CA ARG A 243 7.46 -24.02 -5.72
C ARG A 243 6.73 -24.28 -4.42
N HIS A 244 6.69 -23.29 -3.53
CA HIS A 244 6.11 -23.43 -2.21
C HIS A 244 4.59 -23.70 -2.30
N PRO A 245 4.03 -24.57 -1.44
CA PRO A 245 2.60 -24.93 -1.49
C PRO A 245 1.67 -23.71 -1.47
N ALA A 246 1.94 -22.73 -0.60
CA ALA A 246 1.16 -21.48 -0.53
C ALA A 246 1.17 -20.70 -1.86
N SER A 247 2.32 -20.65 -2.52
CA SER A 247 2.50 -19.96 -3.80
C SER A 247 1.75 -20.67 -4.93
N ARG A 248 1.79 -22.02 -4.96
CA ARG A 248 1.02 -22.82 -5.93
C ARG A 248 -0.48 -22.59 -5.79
N LEU A 249 -0.99 -22.58 -4.55
CA LEU A 249 -2.40 -22.30 -4.28
C LEU A 249 -2.82 -20.92 -4.80
N LEU A 250 -1.99 -19.88 -4.62
CA LEU A 250 -2.27 -18.55 -5.16
C LEU A 250 -2.29 -18.56 -6.70
N ARG A 251 -1.38 -19.32 -7.33
CA ARG A 251 -1.35 -19.49 -8.79
C ARG A 251 -2.58 -20.20 -9.33
N GLU A 252 -3.01 -21.26 -8.68
CA GLU A 252 -4.18 -22.05 -9.05
C GLU A 252 -5.51 -21.31 -8.78
N ALA A 253 -5.53 -20.42 -7.78
CA ALA A 253 -6.69 -19.58 -7.46
C ALA A 253 -6.98 -18.51 -8.54
N VAL A 254 -6.00 -18.20 -9.39
CA VAL A 254 -6.26 -17.42 -10.60
C VAL A 254 -6.95 -18.36 -11.59
N LEU A 255 -8.29 -18.27 -11.66
CA LEU A 255 -9.09 -18.92 -12.71
C LEU A 255 -8.37 -18.79 -14.07
N PRO A 256 -8.39 -19.84 -14.91
CA PRO A 256 -7.59 -19.88 -16.13
C PRO A 256 -7.78 -18.62 -16.97
N PRO A 257 -6.76 -18.19 -17.74
CA PRO A 257 -6.85 -17.01 -18.59
C PRO A 257 -8.15 -17.06 -19.39
N LEU A 258 -8.89 -15.93 -19.41
CA LEU A 258 -10.06 -15.75 -20.26
C LEU A 258 -9.75 -16.34 -21.65
N PRO A 259 -10.63 -17.18 -22.22
CA PRO A 259 -10.36 -17.83 -23.49
C PRO A 259 -9.97 -16.77 -24.50
N VAL A 260 -8.78 -16.92 -25.09
CA VAL A 260 -8.35 -16.12 -26.23
C VAL A 260 -9.43 -16.34 -27.29
N ARG A 261 -10.14 -15.27 -27.70
CA ARG A 261 -11.06 -15.36 -28.84
C ARG A 261 -10.21 -15.89 -30.01
N ALA A 262 -10.52 -17.10 -30.47
CA ALA A 262 -9.93 -17.62 -31.68
C ALA A 262 -10.18 -16.59 -32.77
N VAL A 263 -9.11 -16.03 -33.33
CA VAL A 263 -9.20 -15.29 -34.57
C VAL A 263 -9.56 -16.33 -35.61
N GLU A 264 -10.82 -16.34 -36.04
CA GLU A 264 -11.24 -17.08 -37.22
C GLU A 264 -10.44 -16.51 -38.40
N THR A 265 -9.41 -17.24 -38.79
CA THR A 265 -8.74 -17.05 -40.08
C THR A 265 -9.69 -17.54 -41.15
N ASN A 266 -10.31 -16.60 -41.88
CA ASN A 266 -10.87 -16.84 -43.22
C ASN A 266 -9.76 -17.09 -44.22
#